data_AF-A0A3D2U2U1-F1
#
_entry.id   AF-A0A3D2U2U1-F1
#
_cell.length_a   1.000
_cell.length_b   1.000
_cell.length_c   1.000
_cell.angle_alpha   90.00
_cell.angle_beta   90.00
_cell.angle_gamma   90.00
#
_symmetry.space_group_name_H-M   'P 1'
#
loop_
_entity.id
_entity.type
_entity.pdbx_description
1 polymer ?
#
loop_
_entity_poly.entity_id
_entity_poly.type
_entity_poly.pdbx_seq_one_letter_code
_entity_poly.pdbx_strand_id
1 'polypeptide(L)'
;MRRYIASLGPYVESKGLKTVQSTHYNEMILLTRVLNRLAGKPLGSAIALKTTSVKNNGKPYFPGKRDPRPSQVTITDVRSNKLRYNEYEPANTIATLVNHTANTVTGVVRAKMIVDLGAVRPLAEEKAFTIKSGETRKWRFT
;
A
#
# COMPACT_ATOMS: atom_id res chain seq x y z
N MET A 1 17.34 17.54 4.99
CA MET A 1 17.12 16.47 3.99
C MET A 1 17.15 15.05 4.55
N ARG A 2 18.19 14.58 5.26
CA ARG A 2 18.18 13.24 5.91
C ARG A 2 16.98 13.00 6.84
N ARG A 3 16.52 14.04 7.55
CA ARG A 3 15.33 14.01 8.42
C ARG A 3 14.02 13.75 7.66
N TYR A 4 13.93 14.17 6.39
CA TYR A 4 12.70 14.06 5.58
C TYR A 4 12.49 12.63 5.01
N ILE A 5 13.57 11.92 4.70
CA ILE A 5 13.48 10.50 4.31
C ILE A 5 13.15 9.65 5.53
N ALA A 6 13.71 9.97 6.70
CA ALA A 6 13.36 9.31 7.95
C ALA A 6 11.86 9.46 8.29
N SER A 7 11.26 10.63 8.04
CA SER A 7 9.81 10.84 8.23
C SER A 7 8.92 10.10 7.22
N LEU A 8 9.48 9.65 6.09
CA LEU A 8 8.77 8.82 5.10
C LEU A 8 9.00 7.33 5.32
N GLY A 9 9.77 6.93 6.34
CA GLY A 9 10.10 5.54 6.71
C GLY A 9 8.99 4.51 6.46
N PRO A 10 7.74 4.71 6.95
CA PRO A 10 6.66 3.73 6.75
C PRO A 10 6.25 3.51 5.29
N TYR A 11 6.60 4.40 4.37
CA TYR A 11 6.30 4.31 2.93
C TYR A 11 7.47 3.77 2.10
N VAL A 12 8.70 3.85 2.61
CA VAL A 12 9.92 3.40 1.91
C VAL A 12 10.40 2.03 2.39
N GLU A 13 9.93 1.57 3.55
CA GLU A 13 10.24 0.26 4.12
C GLU A 13 9.36 -0.85 3.53
N SER A 14 9.74 -1.35 2.37
CA SER A 14 9.19 -2.61 1.85
C SER A 14 10.29 -3.56 1.38
N LYS A 15 10.08 -4.86 1.64
CA LYS A 15 11.05 -5.93 1.42
C LYS A 15 11.48 -5.96 -0.04
N GLY A 16 12.78 -5.77 -0.28
CA GLY A 16 13.38 -5.85 -1.62
C GLY A 16 13.39 -4.55 -2.43
N LEU A 17 12.87 -3.43 -1.92
CA LEU A 17 12.98 -2.15 -2.61
C LEU A 17 14.34 -1.49 -2.37
N LYS A 18 15.00 -1.10 -3.46
CA LYS A 18 16.15 -0.19 -3.44
C LYS A 18 15.67 1.22 -3.74
N THR A 19 15.70 2.11 -2.75
CA THR A 19 15.39 3.52 -2.99
C THR A 19 16.65 4.22 -3.51
N VAL A 20 16.61 4.66 -4.76
CA VAL A 20 17.65 5.52 -5.32
C VAL A 20 17.28 6.96 -5.02
N GLN A 21 18.11 7.66 -4.25
CA GLN A 21 18.00 9.10 -4.14
C GLN A 21 18.49 9.72 -5.45
N SER A 22 17.60 9.86 -6.42
CA SER A 22 17.84 10.74 -7.55
C SER A 22 17.49 12.15 -7.09
N THR A 23 18.48 13.05 -6.99
CA THR A 23 18.17 14.48 -7.17
C THR A 23 17.49 14.53 -8.52
N HIS A 24 16.18 14.80 -8.51
CA HIS A 24 15.40 14.97 -9.72
C HIS A 24 16.27 15.74 -10.71
N TYR A 25 16.71 15.09 -11.78
CA TYR A 25 17.33 15.81 -12.90
C TYR A 25 16.16 16.54 -13.54
N ASN A 26 15.80 17.67 -12.94
CA ASN A 26 14.83 18.57 -13.54
C ASN A 26 15.39 18.91 -14.93
N GLU A 27 14.57 18.82 -15.97
CA GLU A 27 15.02 19.05 -17.35
C GLU A 27 15.71 20.42 -17.49
N MET A 28 15.30 21.37 -16.66
CA MET A 28 15.95 22.67 -16.47
C MET A 28 17.44 22.59 -16.06
N ILE A 29 17.84 21.63 -15.20
CA ILE A 29 19.25 21.44 -14.81
C ILE A 29 20.06 20.88 -15.98
N LEU A 30 19.48 19.94 -16.75
CA LEU A 30 20.12 19.40 -17.96
C LEU A 30 20.28 20.50 -19.01
N LEU A 31 19.22 21.25 -19.30
CA LEU A 31 19.22 22.38 -20.21
C LEU A 31 20.26 23.44 -19.80
N THR A 32 20.30 23.80 -18.51
CA THR A 32 21.28 24.77 -17.99
C THR A 32 22.73 24.28 -18.15
N ARG A 33 22.98 22.97 -17.99
CA ARG A 33 24.32 22.40 -18.26
C ARG A 33 24.67 22.42 -19.74
N VAL A 34 23.70 22.13 -20.63
CA VAL A 34 23.89 22.22 -22.08
C VAL A 34 24.20 23.67 -22.48
N LEU A 35 23.41 24.64 -22.01
CA LEU A 35 23.62 26.07 -22.29
C LEU A 35 24.96 26.58 -21.75
N ASN A 36 25.36 26.20 -20.53
CA ASN A 36 26.67 26.59 -19.99
C ASN A 36 27.84 25.97 -20.78
N ARG A 37 27.67 24.74 -21.30
CA ARG A 37 28.67 24.10 -22.16
C ARG A 37 28.78 24.80 -23.52
N LEU A 38 27.66 25.15 -24.12
CA LEU A 38 27.60 25.92 -25.37
C LEU A 38 28.18 27.32 -25.19
N ALA A 39 28.03 27.91 -24.00
CA ALA A 39 28.62 29.20 -23.62
C ALA A 39 30.09 29.10 -23.17
N GLY A 40 30.76 27.95 -23.33
CA GLY A 40 32.19 27.77 -23.01
C GLY A 40 32.53 27.76 -21.52
N LYS A 41 31.54 27.63 -20.63
CA LYS A 41 31.77 27.61 -19.17
C LYS A 41 32.12 26.20 -18.68
N PRO A 42 33.03 26.07 -17.69
CA PRO A 42 33.36 24.78 -17.10
C PRO A 42 32.14 24.21 -16.35
N LEU A 43 31.84 22.92 -16.58
CA LEU A 43 30.76 22.22 -15.88
C LEU A 43 31.28 21.59 -14.59
N GLY A 44 30.59 21.83 -13.48
CA GLY A 44 30.84 21.11 -12.23
C GLY A 44 30.55 19.61 -12.36
N SER A 45 31.28 18.80 -11.59
CA SER A 45 31.12 17.34 -11.52
C SER A 45 29.70 16.95 -11.08
N ALA A 46 29.17 15.88 -11.68
CA ALA A 46 27.87 15.35 -11.27
C ALA A 46 27.95 14.83 -9.83
N ILE A 47 26.94 15.14 -9.02
CA ILE A 47 26.85 14.63 -7.64
C ILE A 47 26.63 13.12 -7.71
N ALA A 48 27.50 12.36 -7.04
CA ALA A 48 27.38 10.90 -7.00
C ALA A 48 26.05 10.49 -6.34
N LEU A 49 25.29 9.63 -7.02
CA LEU A 49 24.05 9.05 -6.50
C LEU A 49 24.38 8.17 -5.30
N LYS A 50 23.95 8.57 -4.10
CA LYS A 50 24.03 7.71 -2.91
C LYS A 50 22.80 6.83 -2.83
N THR A 51 23.00 5.53 -3.01
CA THR A 51 21.97 4.53 -2.74
C THR A 51 22.05 4.13 -1.28
N THR A 52 20.92 4.19 -0.57
CA THR A 52 20.84 3.69 0.81
C THR A 52 19.98 2.45 0.78
N SER A 53 20.55 1.28 1.07
CA SER A 53 19.74 0.08 1.26
C SER A 53 19.08 0.17 2.63
N VAL A 54 17.75 0.20 2.65
CA VAL A 54 17.00 0.24 3.91
C VAL A 54 17.13 -1.13 4.60
N LYS A 55 17.32 -1.12 5.93
CA LYS A 55 17.50 -2.34 6.73
C LYS A 55 16.27 -3.24 6.57
N ASN A 56 16.54 -4.52 6.35
CA ASN A 56 15.58 -5.55 5.99
C ASN A 56 14.77 -6.08 7.19
N ASN A 57 14.35 -5.19 8.12
CA ASN A 57 13.80 -5.61 9.42
C ASN A 57 12.42 -5.04 9.77
N GLY A 58 11.77 -4.31 8.87
CA GLY A 58 10.38 -3.91 9.04
C GLY A 58 9.44 -5.04 8.61
N LYS A 59 8.50 -5.44 9.48
CA LYS A 59 7.29 -6.13 9.01
C LYS A 59 6.63 -5.19 7.98
N PRO A 60 6.29 -5.65 6.76
CA PRO A 60 5.69 -4.78 5.76
C PRO A 60 4.46 -4.08 6.36
N TYR A 61 4.50 -2.74 6.33
CA TYR A 61 3.38 -1.93 6.78
C TYR A 61 2.28 -1.99 5.74
N PHE A 62 1.14 -2.54 6.13
CA PHE A 62 -0.02 -2.72 5.27
C PHE A 62 -1.11 -1.76 5.75
N PRO A 63 -1.34 -0.63 5.06
CA PRO A 63 -2.36 0.35 5.46
C PRO A 63 -3.73 -0.32 5.58
N GLY A 64 -4.38 -0.20 6.74
CA GLY A 64 -5.69 -0.84 6.99
C GLY A 64 -5.62 -2.28 7.51
N LYS A 65 -4.43 -2.88 7.62
CA LYS A 65 -4.25 -4.13 8.37
C LYS A 65 -4.44 -3.86 9.86
N ARG A 66 -5.18 -4.75 10.52
CA ARG A 66 -5.48 -4.67 11.95
C ARG A 66 -5.16 -6.00 12.61
N ASP A 67 -4.69 -5.95 13.84
CA ASP A 67 -4.53 -7.15 14.66
C ASP A 67 -5.91 -7.68 15.08
N PRO A 68 -6.08 -9.02 15.14
CA PRO A 68 -7.34 -9.62 15.56
C PRO A 68 -7.61 -9.31 17.04
N ARG A 69 -8.83 -8.88 17.35
CA ARG A 69 -9.24 -8.54 18.72
C ARG A 69 -9.62 -9.80 19.49
N PRO A 70 -9.32 -9.88 20.80
CA PRO A 70 -9.76 -11.01 21.63
C PRO A 70 -11.29 -11.06 21.71
N SER A 71 -11.85 -12.27 21.80
CA SER A 71 -13.28 -12.51 22.00
C SER A 71 -14.21 -11.89 20.95
N GLN A 72 -13.71 -11.64 19.73
CA GLN A 72 -14.47 -11.02 18.64
C GLN A 72 -14.12 -11.63 17.28
N VAL A 73 -15.04 -11.46 16.32
CA VAL A 73 -14.73 -11.65 14.90
C VAL A 73 -14.16 -10.33 14.37
N THR A 74 -12.95 -10.39 13.80
CA THR A 74 -12.23 -9.21 13.30
C THR A 74 -11.92 -9.36 11.82
N ILE A 75 -12.25 -8.36 11.02
CA ILE A 75 -11.71 -8.21 9.67
C ILE A 75 -10.30 -7.63 9.82
N THR A 76 -9.28 -8.45 9.54
CA THR A 76 -7.87 -8.12 9.77
C THR A 76 -7.18 -7.50 8.56
N ASP A 77 -7.67 -7.78 7.36
CA ASP A 77 -7.11 -7.24 6.11
C ASP A 77 -8.18 -7.23 5.01
N VAL A 78 -8.14 -6.21 4.14
CA VAL A 78 -8.96 -6.10 2.93
C VAL A 78 -8.07 -5.61 1.80
N ARG A 79 -7.90 -6.44 0.77
CA ARG A 79 -6.95 -6.14 -0.32
C ARG A 79 -7.52 -6.48 -1.68
N SER A 80 -7.45 -5.51 -2.56
CA SER A 80 -7.69 -5.70 -3.99
C SER A 80 -6.43 -6.21 -4.68
N ASN A 81 -6.59 -6.90 -5.81
CA ASN A 81 -5.50 -7.50 -6.56
C ASN A 81 -4.54 -6.47 -7.20
N LYS A 82 -4.95 -5.21 -7.36
CA LYS A 82 -4.14 -4.12 -7.92
C LYS A 82 -4.35 -2.81 -7.15
N LEU A 83 -3.36 -1.91 -7.26
CA LEU A 83 -3.42 -0.54 -6.70
C LEU A 83 -4.19 0.42 -7.61
N ARG A 84 -4.17 0.18 -8.91
CA ARG A 84 -4.84 0.98 -9.93
C ARG A 84 -5.41 0.06 -10.99
N TYR A 85 -6.60 0.39 -11.44
CA TYR A 85 -7.35 -0.32 -12.47
C TYR A 85 -7.53 0.61 -13.66
N ASN A 86 -7.56 0.03 -14.85
CA ASN A 86 -8.12 0.74 -16.00
C ASN A 86 -9.64 0.80 -15.87
N GLU A 87 -10.26 1.72 -16.59
CA GLU A 87 -11.72 1.81 -16.62
C GLU A 87 -12.31 0.47 -17.07
N TYR A 88 -13.38 0.03 -16.38
CA TYR A 88 -14.06 -1.27 -16.58
C TYR A 88 -13.24 -2.54 -16.28
N GLU A 89 -12.01 -2.41 -15.78
CA GLU A 89 -11.25 -3.57 -15.32
C GLU A 89 -11.81 -4.08 -13.98
N PRO A 90 -12.12 -5.39 -13.85
CA PRO A 90 -12.68 -5.94 -12.62
C PRO A 90 -11.65 -5.96 -11.47
N ALA A 91 -12.05 -5.43 -10.32
CA ALA A 91 -11.24 -5.40 -9.10
C ALA A 91 -11.57 -6.58 -8.18
N ASN A 92 -10.69 -7.57 -8.14
CA ASN A 92 -10.85 -8.72 -7.25
C ASN A 92 -10.31 -8.40 -5.85
N THR A 93 -11.18 -8.44 -4.85
CA THR A 93 -10.86 -8.08 -3.47
C THR A 93 -11.02 -9.28 -2.54
N ILE A 94 -10.09 -9.41 -1.59
CA ILE A 94 -10.10 -10.44 -0.55
C ILE A 94 -10.20 -9.75 0.81
N ALA A 95 -11.23 -10.09 1.57
CA ALA A 95 -11.31 -9.78 3.00
C ALA A 95 -10.85 -10.99 3.82
N THR A 96 -9.98 -10.78 4.79
CA THR A 96 -9.54 -11.79 5.76
C THR A 96 -10.22 -11.55 7.09
N LEU A 97 -10.98 -12.53 7.56
CA LEU A 97 -11.73 -12.48 8.81
C LEU A 97 -11.16 -13.55 9.76
N VAL A 98 -11.01 -13.18 11.02
CA VAL A 98 -10.51 -14.05 12.09
C VAL A 98 -11.55 -14.08 13.20
N ASN A 99 -11.94 -15.28 13.66
CA ASN A 99 -12.84 -15.44 14.79
C ASN A 99 -12.07 -15.84 16.05
N HIS A 100 -11.91 -14.91 16.99
CA HIS A 100 -11.32 -15.18 18.31
C HIS A 100 -12.39 -15.33 19.41
N THR A 101 -13.66 -15.50 19.03
CA THR A 101 -14.70 -15.91 19.99
C THR A 101 -14.56 -17.40 20.30
N ALA A 102 -15.14 -17.87 21.40
CA ALA A 102 -15.11 -19.28 21.77
C ALA A 102 -15.99 -20.16 20.87
N ASN A 103 -16.89 -19.57 20.07
CA ASN A 103 -17.94 -20.26 19.34
C ASN A 103 -17.80 -20.10 17.82
N THR A 104 -18.44 -20.99 17.07
CA THR A 104 -18.68 -20.78 15.65
C THR A 104 -19.65 -19.61 15.46
N VAL A 105 -19.31 -18.68 14.57
CA VAL A 105 -20.15 -17.52 14.23
C VAL A 105 -20.66 -17.69 12.81
N THR A 106 -21.98 -17.60 12.63
CA THR A 106 -22.63 -17.57 11.32
C THR A 106 -23.37 -16.26 11.20
N GLY A 107 -23.19 -15.56 10.07
CA GLY A 107 -23.89 -14.31 9.83
C GLY A 107 -23.78 -13.83 8.39
N VAL A 108 -24.20 -12.59 8.17
CA VAL A 108 -24.12 -11.94 6.87
C VAL A 108 -22.84 -11.12 6.78
N VAL A 109 -22.08 -11.29 5.70
CA VAL A 109 -20.91 -10.47 5.38
C VAL A 109 -21.23 -9.60 4.17
N ARG A 110 -20.92 -8.30 4.24
CA ARG A 110 -21.27 -7.30 3.21
C ARG A 110 -20.07 -6.44 2.86
N ALA A 111 -19.81 -6.31 1.57
CA ALA A 111 -18.85 -5.35 1.02
C ALA A 111 -19.62 -4.15 0.45
N LYS A 112 -19.22 -2.95 0.87
CA LYS A 112 -19.74 -1.68 0.35
C LYS A 112 -18.56 -0.78 0.01
N MET A 113 -18.65 -0.11 -1.13
CA MET A 113 -17.70 0.91 -1.56
C MET A 113 -18.24 2.29 -1.18
N ILE A 114 -17.42 3.11 -0.53
CA ILE A 114 -17.73 4.51 -0.30
C ILE A 114 -17.14 5.29 -1.48
N VAL A 115 -17.99 5.90 -2.29
CA VAL A 115 -17.65 6.75 -3.42
C VAL A 115 -17.92 8.21 -3.08
N ASP A 116 -17.19 9.13 -3.71
CA ASP A 116 -17.44 10.58 -3.68
C ASP A 116 -17.77 11.16 -2.29
N LEU A 117 -16.84 11.00 -1.34
CA LEU A 117 -16.89 11.55 0.01
C LEU A 117 -18.14 11.18 0.85
N GLY A 118 -18.98 10.24 0.42
CA GLY A 118 -20.11 9.79 1.24
C GLY A 118 -21.17 8.92 0.57
N ALA A 119 -21.23 8.87 -0.77
CA ALA A 119 -22.13 7.95 -1.46
C ALA A 119 -21.68 6.49 -1.24
N VAL A 120 -22.64 5.57 -1.08
CA VAL A 120 -22.34 4.17 -0.78
C VAL A 120 -22.89 3.27 -1.87
N ARG A 121 -22.01 2.50 -2.50
CA ARG A 121 -22.35 1.48 -3.49
C ARG A 121 -22.18 0.07 -2.90
N PRO A 122 -23.21 -0.79 -2.90
CA PRO A 122 -23.04 -2.18 -2.52
C PRO A 122 -22.19 -2.91 -3.58
N LEU A 123 -21.29 -3.79 -3.11
CA LEU A 123 -20.44 -4.61 -3.99
C LEU A 123 -20.85 -6.08 -3.93
N ALA A 124 -20.88 -6.66 -2.73
CA ALA A 124 -21.17 -8.08 -2.55
C ALA A 124 -21.79 -8.36 -1.19
N GLU A 125 -22.52 -9.48 -1.11
CA GLU A 125 -23.12 -9.99 0.13
C GLU A 125 -23.04 -11.51 0.14
N GLU A 126 -22.59 -12.10 1.26
CA GLU A 126 -22.75 -13.51 1.55
C GLU A 126 -23.67 -13.66 2.76
N LYS A 127 -24.87 -14.25 2.55
CA LYS A 127 -25.94 -14.33 3.56
C LYS A 127 -25.67 -15.33 4.68
N ALA A 128 -24.84 -16.33 4.43
CA ALA A 128 -24.56 -17.43 5.36
C ALA A 128 -23.05 -17.68 5.45
N PHE A 129 -22.32 -16.67 5.92
CA PHE A 129 -20.88 -16.76 6.13
C PHE A 129 -20.57 -17.28 7.54
N THR A 130 -20.03 -18.49 7.60
CA THR A 130 -19.70 -19.20 8.84
C THR A 130 -18.19 -19.21 9.10
N ILE A 131 -17.75 -18.85 10.30
CA ILE A 131 -16.35 -19.00 10.74
C ILE A 131 -16.32 -19.72 12.09
N LYS A 132 -15.57 -20.82 12.18
CA LYS A 132 -15.37 -21.58 13.42
C LYS A 132 -14.53 -20.80 14.44
N SER A 133 -14.61 -21.18 15.70
CA SER A 133 -13.72 -20.65 16.76
C SER A 133 -12.24 -20.85 16.37
N GLY A 134 -11.43 -19.81 16.49
CA GLY A 134 -10.01 -19.80 16.13
C GLY A 134 -9.70 -19.79 14.64
N GLU A 135 -10.71 -19.84 13.76
CA GLU A 135 -10.50 -19.92 12.32
C GLU A 135 -10.19 -18.55 11.71
N THR A 136 -9.29 -18.56 10.72
CA THR A 136 -9.11 -17.47 9.76
C THR A 136 -9.73 -17.87 8.43
N ARG A 137 -10.75 -17.14 7.97
CA ARG A 137 -11.43 -17.40 6.70
C ARG A 137 -11.28 -16.21 5.77
N LYS A 138 -11.05 -16.49 4.49
CA LYS A 138 -10.97 -15.49 3.42
C LYS A 138 -12.27 -15.45 2.64
N TRP A 139 -12.76 -14.25 2.38
CA TRP A 139 -13.92 -13.99 1.54
C TRP A 139 -13.49 -13.20 0.32
N ARG A 140 -13.83 -13.70 -0.87
CA ARG A 140 -13.47 -13.07 -2.15
C ARG A 140 -14.71 -12.46 -2.80
N PHE A 141 -14.57 -11.26 -3.33
CA PHE A 141 -15.62 -10.57 -4.06
C PHE A 141 -15.01 -9.68 -5.16
N THR A 142 -15.84 -9.27 -6.12
CA THR A 142 -15.47 -8.39 -7.24
C THR A 142 -16.38 -7.18 -7.25
#